data_AF-A0A353LYY0-F1
#
_entry.id   AF-A0A353LYY0-F1
#
_cell.length_a   1.000
_cell.length_b   1.000
_cell.length_c   1.000
_cell.angle_alpha   90.00
_cell.angle_beta   90.00
_cell.angle_gamma   90.00
#
_symmetry.space_group_name_H-M   'P 1'
#
loop_
_entity.id
_entity.type
_entity.pdbx_description
1 polymer ?
#
loop_
_entity_poly.entity_id
_entity_poly.type
_entity_poly.pdbx_seq_one_letter_code
_entity_poly.pdbx_strand_id
1 'polypeptide(L)'
;MRKTKIVCTIGPASESPETIRALIRAGMDVARLNFSHGALDEHLQRIKNLREAARELGTNLALLLDIQGPKIRVGRLAAGPIELIPGQNYTLTVDPYEGDEHKIHVDYAHLNRDLHPGSVIYIDDGLLELRVQEIMGPDVICQVVVGGELNSRKGLSLPGVDVDLPPITKEDAEHIRFGVKHGVDFVAASFVRKGEHVEAVRQIIQEAGGTQHIVAKIESNAGLRNIDEIVAV
;
A
#
# COMPACT_ATOMS: atom_id res chain seq x y z
N MET A 1 -29.17 10.29 -15.93
CA MET A 1 -28.52 9.66 -14.76
C MET A 1 -27.18 9.10 -15.19
N ARG A 2 -26.07 9.47 -14.53
CA ARG A 2 -24.75 8.89 -14.80
C ARG A 2 -24.68 7.47 -14.25
N LYS A 3 -24.25 6.49 -15.06
CA LYS A 3 -24.14 5.07 -14.66
C LYS A 3 -22.82 4.77 -13.94
N THR A 4 -21.72 5.30 -14.44
CA THR A 4 -20.37 5.12 -13.85
C THR A 4 -20.17 6.05 -12.66
N LYS A 5 -19.55 5.54 -11.60
CA LYS A 5 -19.24 6.29 -10.38
C LYS A 5 -17.79 6.80 -10.39
N ILE A 6 -17.55 7.92 -9.71
CA ILE A 6 -16.24 8.57 -9.62
C ILE A 6 -15.74 8.50 -8.18
N VAL A 7 -14.56 7.92 -8.01
CA VAL A 7 -13.80 7.89 -6.76
C VAL A 7 -12.70 8.96 -6.83
N CYS A 8 -12.65 9.88 -5.87
CA CYS A 8 -11.58 10.88 -5.77
C CYS A 8 -10.78 10.67 -4.49
N THR A 9 -9.45 10.68 -4.58
CA THR A 9 -8.58 10.62 -3.39
C THR A 9 -8.48 12.00 -2.76
N ILE A 10 -8.70 12.09 -1.45
CA ILE A 10 -8.61 13.33 -0.69
C ILE A 10 -7.24 13.44 -0.04
N GLY A 11 -6.60 14.60 -0.19
CA GLY A 11 -5.32 14.94 0.43
C GLY A 11 -5.11 16.46 0.50
N PRO A 12 -3.86 16.93 0.69
CA PRO A 12 -3.56 18.35 0.92
C PRO A 12 -4.09 19.30 -0.16
N ALA A 13 -4.14 18.85 -1.42
CA ALA A 13 -4.65 19.65 -2.54
C ALA A 13 -6.19 19.76 -2.57
N SER A 14 -6.90 18.98 -1.75
CA SER A 14 -8.35 18.78 -1.90
C SER A 14 -9.12 18.61 -0.58
N GLU A 15 -8.51 18.93 0.56
CA GLU A 15 -9.13 18.75 1.89
C GLU A 15 -9.85 19.99 2.43
N SER A 16 -9.72 21.14 1.74
CA SER A 16 -10.46 22.35 2.09
C SER A 16 -11.96 22.17 1.83
N PRO A 17 -12.84 22.72 2.68
CA PRO A 17 -14.29 22.65 2.47
C PRO A 17 -14.75 23.18 1.11
N GLU A 18 -14.11 24.23 0.59
CA GLU A 18 -14.40 24.82 -0.73
C GLU A 18 -14.13 23.82 -1.85
N THR A 19 -12.95 23.18 -1.84
CA THR A 19 -12.55 22.21 -2.86
C THR A 19 -13.38 20.94 -2.78
N ILE A 20 -13.69 20.45 -1.57
CA ILE A 20 -14.57 19.30 -1.38
C ILE A 20 -15.95 19.56 -2.01
N ARG A 21 -16.56 20.72 -1.74
CA ARG A 21 -17.85 21.09 -2.35
C ARG A 21 -17.75 21.18 -3.87
N ALA A 22 -16.67 21.72 -4.40
CA ALA A 22 -16.43 21.77 -5.84
C ALA A 22 -16.32 20.36 -6.46
N LEU A 23 -15.60 19.44 -5.81
CA LEU A 23 -15.48 18.05 -6.25
C LEU A 23 -16.82 17.30 -6.23
N ILE A 24 -17.64 17.49 -5.18
CA ILE A 24 -18.98 16.89 -5.11
C ILE A 24 -19.86 17.42 -6.24
N ARG A 25 -19.87 18.75 -6.49
CA ARG A 25 -20.63 19.35 -7.59
C ARG A 25 -20.14 18.92 -8.97
N ALA A 26 -18.83 18.69 -9.12
CA ALA A 26 -18.23 18.13 -10.33
C ALA A 26 -18.54 16.63 -10.52
N GLY A 27 -19.09 15.98 -9.49
CA GLY A 27 -19.63 14.64 -9.56
C GLY A 27 -18.78 13.57 -8.88
N MET A 28 -18.05 13.87 -7.81
CA MET A 28 -17.48 12.86 -6.93
C MET A 28 -18.61 12.05 -6.24
N ASP A 29 -18.59 10.72 -6.35
CA ASP A 29 -19.53 9.82 -5.64
C ASP A 29 -18.91 9.18 -4.40
N VAL A 30 -17.58 8.95 -4.42
CA VAL A 30 -16.84 8.30 -3.34
C VAL A 30 -15.58 9.10 -3.05
N ALA A 31 -15.34 9.41 -1.77
CA ALA A 31 -14.11 10.01 -1.29
C ALA A 31 -13.18 8.92 -0.75
N ARG A 32 -12.03 8.72 -1.39
CA ARG A 32 -10.97 7.81 -0.94
C ARG A 32 -10.04 8.51 0.04
N LEU A 33 -9.87 7.93 1.21
CA LEU A 33 -8.92 8.35 2.24
C LEU A 33 -7.77 7.33 2.25
N ASN A 34 -6.59 7.75 1.83
CA ASN A 34 -5.42 6.87 1.77
C ASN A 34 -4.68 6.90 3.12
N PHE A 35 -4.73 5.80 3.87
CA PHE A 35 -4.10 5.70 5.19
C PHE A 35 -2.62 5.29 5.12
N SER A 36 -2.02 5.22 3.92
CA SER A 36 -0.56 5.16 3.79
C SER A 36 0.14 6.46 4.21
N HIS A 37 -0.62 7.55 4.33
CA HIS A 37 -0.13 8.89 4.68
C HIS A 37 -1.12 9.61 5.59
N GLY A 38 -0.61 10.58 6.36
CA GLY A 38 -1.41 11.44 7.24
C GLY A 38 -1.78 10.76 8.56
N ALA A 39 -1.84 11.56 9.62
CA ALA A 39 -2.24 11.08 10.94
C ALA A 39 -3.76 10.83 11.03
N LEU A 40 -4.18 10.05 12.03
CA LEU A 40 -5.60 9.77 12.30
C LEU A 40 -6.43 11.05 12.50
N ASP A 41 -5.86 12.08 13.15
CA ASP A 41 -6.53 13.36 13.37
C ASP A 41 -6.78 14.13 12.06
N GLU A 42 -5.85 14.06 11.11
CA GLU A 42 -6.05 14.64 9.78
C GLU A 42 -7.19 13.93 9.04
N HIS A 43 -7.20 12.59 9.07
CA HIS A 43 -8.28 11.81 8.46
C HIS A 43 -9.62 12.07 9.12
N LEU A 44 -9.67 12.25 10.45
CA LEU A 44 -10.89 12.65 11.16
C LEU A 44 -11.42 13.99 10.66
N GLN A 45 -10.54 14.97 10.46
CA GLN A 45 -10.93 16.28 9.93
C GLN A 45 -11.45 16.17 8.50
N ARG A 46 -10.79 15.38 7.64
CA ARG A 46 -11.26 15.09 6.28
C ARG A 46 -12.66 14.48 6.28
N ILE A 47 -12.91 13.47 7.13
CA ILE A 47 -14.22 12.82 7.28
C ILE A 47 -15.30 13.83 7.67
N LYS A 48 -15.03 14.69 8.66
CA LYS A 48 -15.97 15.72 9.10
C LYS A 48 -16.33 16.68 7.96
N ASN A 49 -15.32 17.22 7.27
CA ASN A 49 -15.51 18.15 6.16
C ASN A 49 -16.32 17.49 5.01
N LEU A 50 -16.03 16.23 4.67
CA LEU A 50 -16.75 15.49 3.62
C LEU A 50 -18.22 15.27 3.98
N ARG A 51 -18.51 14.84 5.21
CA ARG A 51 -19.89 14.62 5.68
C ARG A 51 -20.67 15.93 5.74
N GLU A 52 -20.04 17.01 6.20
CA GLU A 52 -20.67 18.34 6.22
C GLU A 52 -21.00 18.84 4.81
N ALA A 53 -20.04 18.78 3.88
CA ALA A 53 -20.26 19.19 2.50
C ALA A 53 -21.35 18.36 1.80
N ALA A 54 -21.37 17.04 2.04
CA ALA A 54 -22.41 16.17 1.50
C ALA A 54 -23.81 16.53 2.04
N ARG A 55 -23.91 16.84 3.34
CA ARG A 55 -25.15 17.30 3.99
C ARG A 55 -25.62 18.65 3.44
N GLU A 56 -24.73 19.62 3.30
CA GLU A 56 -25.04 20.95 2.75
C GLU A 56 -25.57 20.87 1.31
N LEU A 57 -25.02 19.96 0.50
CA LEU A 57 -25.37 19.80 -0.90
C LEU A 57 -26.55 18.83 -1.12
N GLY A 58 -27.01 18.13 -0.08
CA GLY A 58 -28.07 17.14 -0.20
C GLY A 58 -27.69 15.94 -1.07
N THR A 59 -26.40 15.57 -1.10
CA THR A 59 -25.86 14.50 -1.94
C THR A 59 -25.42 13.31 -1.11
N ASN A 60 -25.62 12.10 -1.64
CA ASN A 60 -25.02 10.89 -1.06
C ASN A 60 -23.54 10.81 -1.48
N LEU A 61 -22.64 10.88 -0.51
CA LEU A 61 -21.20 10.70 -0.68
C LEU A 61 -20.75 9.52 0.19
N ALA A 62 -20.16 8.50 -0.45
CA ALA A 62 -19.56 7.38 0.26
C ALA A 62 -18.10 7.68 0.63
N LEU A 63 -17.64 7.12 1.75
CA LEU A 63 -16.27 7.20 2.22
C LEU A 63 -15.59 5.83 2.07
N LEU A 64 -14.45 5.81 1.40
CA LEU A 64 -13.60 4.63 1.19
C LEU A 64 -12.31 4.81 1.98
N LEU A 65 -12.12 4.02 3.03
CA LEU A 65 -10.86 3.92 3.75
C LEU A 65 -9.94 2.95 3.00
N ASP A 66 -8.77 3.38 2.57
CA ASP A 66 -7.78 2.52 1.88
C ASP A 66 -6.59 2.26 2.81
N ILE A 67 -6.50 1.02 3.32
CA ILE A 67 -5.41 0.61 4.21
C ILE A 67 -4.12 0.41 3.41
N GLN A 68 -2.97 0.57 4.06
CA GLN A 68 -1.68 0.45 3.37
C GLN A 68 -1.38 -1.00 2.98
N GLY A 69 -1.75 -1.94 3.84
CA GLY A 69 -1.44 -3.35 3.65
C GLY A 69 0.04 -3.70 3.85
N PRO A 70 0.35 -5.00 3.86
CA PRO A 70 1.70 -5.50 4.02
C PRO A 70 2.53 -5.25 2.73
N LYS A 71 3.52 -4.35 2.78
CA LYS A 71 4.43 -4.06 1.65
C LYS A 71 5.88 -4.26 2.08
N ILE A 72 6.68 -4.88 1.22
CA ILE A 72 8.13 -4.95 1.41
C ILE A 72 8.74 -3.58 1.07
N ARG A 73 9.71 -3.13 1.87
CA ARG A 73 10.42 -1.87 1.72
C ARG A 73 11.91 -2.04 2.00
N VAL A 74 12.69 -1.18 1.39
CA VAL A 74 14.08 -0.99 1.79
C VAL A 74 14.17 -0.19 3.10
N GLY A 75 15.28 -0.34 3.80
CA GLY A 75 15.58 0.31 5.07
C GLY A 75 15.83 1.80 4.95
N ARG A 76 16.52 2.35 5.96
CA ARG A 76 16.99 3.74 5.96
C ARG A 76 18.37 3.80 5.32
N LEU A 77 18.66 4.88 4.62
CA LEU A 77 19.98 5.25 4.13
C LEU A 77 20.65 6.19 5.12
N ALA A 78 21.91 5.96 5.44
CA ALA A 78 22.66 6.72 6.44
C ALA A 78 22.92 8.18 5.98
N ALA A 79 23.26 8.36 4.70
CA ALA A 79 23.68 9.65 4.14
C ALA A 79 22.59 10.39 3.35
N GLY A 80 21.33 9.92 3.41
CA GLY A 80 20.25 10.42 2.55
C GLY A 80 20.12 9.63 1.24
N PRO A 81 19.45 10.18 0.22
CA PRO A 81 19.27 9.49 -1.06
C PRO A 81 20.61 9.18 -1.73
N ILE A 82 20.71 8.04 -2.40
CA ILE A 82 21.92 7.60 -3.11
C ILE A 82 21.59 7.34 -4.58
N GLU A 83 22.58 7.38 -5.46
CA GLU A 83 22.41 7.05 -6.87
C GLU A 83 22.90 5.62 -7.16
N LEU A 84 22.01 4.77 -7.70
CA LEU A 84 22.38 3.44 -8.18
C LEU A 84 22.77 3.50 -9.66
N ILE A 85 23.97 3.03 -9.99
CA ILE A 85 24.51 3.08 -11.35
C ILE A 85 24.25 1.75 -12.07
N PRO A 86 23.70 1.75 -13.31
CA PRO A 86 23.53 0.52 -14.09
C PRO A 86 24.84 -0.26 -14.24
N GLY A 87 24.78 -1.58 -14.05
CA GLY A 87 25.91 -2.50 -14.11
C GLY A 87 26.65 -2.70 -12.78
N GLN A 88 26.47 -1.83 -11.79
CA GLN A 88 27.12 -1.96 -10.49
C GLN A 88 26.51 -3.10 -9.66
N ASN A 89 27.28 -3.63 -8.72
CA ASN A 89 26.77 -4.56 -7.72
C ASN A 89 26.13 -3.79 -6.56
N TYR A 90 25.00 -4.29 -6.07
CA TYR A 90 24.30 -3.74 -4.92
C TYR A 90 23.71 -4.87 -4.07
N THR A 91 23.83 -4.77 -2.76
CA THR A 91 23.46 -5.84 -1.83
C THR A 91 22.17 -5.51 -1.10
N LEU A 92 21.20 -6.41 -1.16
CA LEU A 92 20.01 -6.36 -0.32
C LEU A 92 20.18 -7.36 0.82
N THR A 93 19.98 -6.96 2.07
CA THR A 93 20.18 -7.84 3.22
C THR A 93 18.95 -7.92 4.12
N VAL A 94 18.74 -9.09 4.73
CA VAL A 94 17.72 -9.26 5.78
C VAL A 94 18.21 -8.83 7.16
N ASP A 95 19.53 -8.68 7.34
CA ASP A 95 20.11 -8.24 8.61
C ASP A 95 19.95 -6.72 8.78
N PRO A 96 19.83 -6.22 10.02
CA PRO A 96 19.81 -4.78 10.29
C PRO A 96 21.06 -4.09 9.73
N TYR A 97 20.86 -3.14 8.82
CA TYR A 97 21.92 -2.36 8.21
C TYR A 97 21.38 -0.98 7.82
N GLU A 98 22.09 0.10 8.21
CA GLU A 98 21.82 1.43 7.65
C GLU A 98 22.47 1.54 6.28
N GLY A 99 21.66 1.73 5.25
CA GLY A 99 22.10 1.58 3.88
C GLY A 99 23.04 2.68 3.39
N ASP A 100 23.85 2.30 2.40
CA ASP A 100 24.87 3.11 1.71
C ASP A 100 24.92 2.75 0.21
N GLU A 101 25.95 3.22 -0.50
CA GLU A 101 26.12 2.99 -1.96
C GLU A 101 26.33 1.51 -2.34
N HIS A 102 26.49 0.61 -1.37
CA HIS A 102 26.81 -0.80 -1.61
C HIS A 102 25.77 -1.78 -1.06
N LYS A 103 25.08 -1.43 0.02
CA LYS A 103 24.21 -2.35 0.75
C LYS A 103 23.03 -1.63 1.39
N ILE A 104 21.88 -2.30 1.48
CA ILE A 104 20.72 -1.83 2.24
C ILE A 104 19.92 -2.98 2.86
N HIS A 105 19.36 -2.74 4.04
CA HIS A 105 18.40 -3.64 4.66
C HIS A 105 17.07 -3.68 3.89
N VAL A 106 16.40 -4.82 3.89
CA VAL A 106 15.04 -5.01 3.39
C VAL A 106 14.19 -5.62 4.50
N ASP A 107 13.00 -5.05 4.73
CA ASP A 107 12.10 -5.45 5.82
C ASP A 107 11.30 -6.74 5.53
N TYR A 108 11.92 -7.69 4.84
CA TYR A 108 11.37 -9.00 4.53
C TYR A 108 12.36 -10.10 4.91
N ALA A 109 12.11 -10.74 6.06
CA ALA A 109 13.02 -11.73 6.65
C ALA A 109 13.23 -13.01 5.82
N HIS A 110 12.40 -13.23 4.79
CA HIS A 110 12.50 -14.38 3.89
C HIS A 110 13.11 -14.04 2.52
N LEU A 111 13.58 -12.80 2.32
CA LEU A 111 14.12 -12.32 1.04
C LEU A 111 15.18 -13.25 0.45
N ASN A 112 16.20 -13.61 1.25
CA ASN A 112 17.29 -14.48 0.85
C ASN A 112 16.88 -15.95 0.64
N ARG A 113 15.70 -16.35 1.12
CA ARG A 113 15.18 -17.73 0.98
C ARG A 113 14.26 -17.88 -0.22
N ASP A 114 13.51 -16.83 -0.54
CA ASP A 114 12.48 -16.87 -1.58
C ASP A 114 12.98 -16.41 -2.95
N LEU A 115 14.17 -15.82 -2.99
CA LEU A 115 14.86 -15.45 -4.21
C LEU A 115 15.84 -16.53 -4.66
N HIS A 116 16.24 -16.44 -5.92
CA HIS A 116 17.25 -17.29 -6.55
C HIS A 116 18.01 -16.48 -7.60
N PRO A 117 19.24 -16.86 -7.98
CA PRO A 117 19.96 -16.25 -9.09
C PRO A 117 19.08 -16.11 -10.34
N GLY A 118 19.06 -14.92 -10.92
CA GLY A 118 18.19 -14.55 -12.04
C GLY A 118 16.85 -13.92 -11.64
N SER A 119 16.46 -13.96 -10.36
CA SER A 119 15.27 -13.25 -9.87
C SER A 119 15.35 -11.76 -10.16
N VAL A 120 14.21 -11.16 -10.50
CA VAL A 120 14.06 -9.72 -10.76
C VAL A 120 13.49 -9.06 -9.52
N ILE A 121 14.04 -7.91 -9.16
CA ILE A 121 13.58 -7.10 -8.03
C ILE A 121 13.33 -5.69 -8.54
N TYR A 122 12.14 -5.17 -8.26
CA TYR A 122 11.79 -3.78 -8.55
C TYR A 122 11.78 -2.96 -7.27
N ILE A 123 12.37 -1.76 -7.31
CA ILE A 123 12.31 -0.80 -6.21
C ILE A 123 11.66 0.50 -6.71
N ASP A 124 10.92 1.14 -5.82
CA ASP A 124 10.20 2.40 -6.05
C ASP A 124 9.22 2.29 -7.23
N ASP A 125 8.31 1.32 -7.10
CA ASP A 125 7.23 1.04 -8.07
C ASP A 125 7.75 0.79 -9.51
N GLY A 126 8.93 0.20 -9.62
CA GLY A 126 9.54 -0.21 -10.89
C GLY A 126 10.52 0.79 -11.50
N LEU A 127 10.79 1.91 -10.82
CA LEU A 127 11.80 2.88 -11.29
C LEU A 127 13.21 2.30 -11.30
N LEU A 128 13.52 1.43 -10.35
CA LEU A 128 14.80 0.73 -10.27
C LEU A 128 14.58 -0.77 -10.51
N GLU A 129 15.49 -1.39 -11.26
CA GLU A 129 15.51 -2.83 -11.50
C GLU A 129 16.85 -3.40 -11.06
N LEU A 130 16.79 -4.42 -10.21
CA LEU A 130 17.91 -5.24 -9.77
C LEU A 130 17.71 -6.68 -10.25
N ARG A 131 18.81 -7.34 -10.61
CA ARG A 131 18.82 -8.77 -10.92
C ARG A 131 19.74 -9.52 -9.97
N VAL A 132 19.19 -10.50 -9.27
CA VAL A 132 19.93 -11.33 -8.33
C VAL A 132 21.02 -12.11 -9.07
N GLN A 133 22.26 -11.96 -8.61
CA GLN A 133 23.42 -12.71 -9.11
C GLN A 133 23.69 -13.91 -8.20
N GLU A 134 23.72 -13.69 -6.89
CA GLU A 134 24.11 -14.68 -5.90
C GLU A 134 23.42 -14.42 -4.56
N ILE A 135 23.26 -15.47 -3.75
CA ILE A 135 22.76 -15.38 -2.37
C ILE A 135 23.83 -15.93 -1.44
N MET A 136 24.30 -15.10 -0.52
CA MET A 136 25.35 -15.42 0.45
C MET A 136 24.84 -15.19 1.87
N GLY A 137 24.30 -16.24 2.50
CA GLY A 137 23.73 -16.13 3.84
C GLY A 137 22.56 -15.14 3.88
N PRO A 138 22.62 -14.04 4.66
CA PRO A 138 21.57 -13.03 4.73
C PRO A 138 21.56 -12.06 3.52
N ASP A 139 22.63 -12.07 2.71
CA ASP A 139 22.86 -11.09 1.66
C ASP A 139 22.44 -11.62 0.28
N VAL A 140 21.66 -10.82 -0.43
CA VAL A 140 21.25 -11.02 -1.82
C VAL A 140 22.03 -10.05 -2.69
N ILE A 141 23.05 -10.57 -3.37
CA ILE A 141 23.93 -9.79 -4.23
C ILE A 141 23.25 -9.62 -5.58
N CYS A 142 23.01 -8.38 -5.96
CA CYS A 142 22.31 -8.03 -7.20
C CYS A 142 23.22 -7.21 -8.11
N GLN A 143 22.94 -7.27 -9.40
CA GLN A 143 23.41 -6.29 -10.38
C GLN A 143 22.29 -5.28 -10.65
N VAL A 144 22.62 -4.00 -10.67
CA VAL A 144 21.69 -2.93 -11.10
C VAL A 144 21.48 -3.03 -12.61
N VAL A 145 20.24 -3.28 -13.04
CA VAL A 145 19.85 -3.32 -14.45
C VAL A 145 19.37 -1.95 -14.89
N VAL A 146 18.47 -1.35 -14.10
CA VAL A 146 18.00 0.03 -14.28
C VAL A 146 18.33 0.79 -13.00
N GLY A 147 19.19 1.79 -13.14
CA GLY A 147 19.67 2.66 -12.07
C GLY A 147 18.83 3.92 -11.88
N GLY A 148 19.22 4.75 -10.92
CA GLY A 148 18.53 5.97 -10.53
C GLY A 148 18.65 6.25 -9.03
N GLU A 149 17.93 7.26 -8.57
CA GLU A 149 17.94 7.66 -7.15
C GLU A 149 17.18 6.65 -6.28
N LEU A 150 17.88 6.06 -5.31
CA LEU A 150 17.30 5.27 -4.24
C LEU A 150 17.10 6.14 -3.00
N ASN A 151 15.87 6.11 -2.47
CA ASN A 151 15.50 6.78 -1.23
C ASN A 151 15.20 5.75 -0.12
N SER A 152 15.17 6.23 1.12
CA SER A 152 14.77 5.40 2.27
C SER A 152 13.31 4.96 2.18
N ARG A 153 12.99 3.78 2.74
CA ARG A 153 11.61 3.27 2.89
C ARG A 153 10.84 3.08 1.58
N LYS A 154 11.53 3.05 0.44
CA LYS A 154 10.91 2.78 -0.86
C LYS A 154 10.40 1.34 -0.95
N GLY A 155 9.28 1.18 -1.63
CA GLY A 155 8.64 -0.12 -1.80
C GLY A 155 9.46 -1.02 -2.72
N LEU A 156 9.43 -2.32 -2.42
CA LEU A 156 10.12 -3.36 -3.16
C LEU A 156 9.08 -4.40 -3.64
N SER A 157 9.20 -4.84 -4.89
CA SER A 157 8.33 -5.85 -5.51
C SER A 157 9.15 -7.00 -6.06
N LEU A 158 8.63 -8.22 -5.89
CA LEU A 158 9.28 -9.49 -6.25
C LEU A 158 8.41 -10.28 -7.24
N PRO A 159 8.46 -9.96 -8.55
CA PRO A 159 7.68 -10.67 -9.55
C PRO A 159 7.98 -12.17 -9.55
N GLY A 160 6.92 -12.97 -9.52
CA GLY A 160 7.03 -14.43 -9.56
C GLY A 160 7.41 -15.08 -8.22
N VAL A 161 7.56 -14.29 -7.15
CA VAL A 161 7.80 -14.79 -5.80
C VAL A 161 6.49 -14.77 -5.01
N ASP A 162 6.16 -15.90 -4.39
CA ASP A 162 5.05 -16.00 -3.45
C ASP A 162 5.51 -15.50 -2.09
N VAL A 163 5.36 -14.19 -1.89
CA VAL A 163 5.77 -13.53 -0.65
C VAL A 163 4.91 -14.04 0.52
N ASP A 164 5.54 -14.39 1.64
CA ASP A 164 4.88 -14.73 2.90
C ASP A 164 4.82 -13.50 3.81
N LEU A 165 3.75 -12.72 3.65
CA LEU A 165 3.47 -11.56 4.49
C LEU A 165 2.09 -11.76 5.14
N PRO A 166 1.88 -11.28 6.37
CA PRO A 166 0.58 -11.40 7.03
C PRO A 166 -0.52 -10.76 6.16
N PRO A 167 -1.79 -11.16 6.31
CA PRO A 167 -2.89 -10.61 5.50
C PRO A 167 -3.07 -9.10 5.68
N ILE A 168 -2.73 -8.59 6.87
CA ILE A 168 -2.87 -7.21 7.30
C ILE A 168 -1.77 -6.87 8.32
N THR A 169 -1.45 -5.60 8.46
CA THR A 169 -0.55 -5.12 9.51
C THR A 169 -1.31 -4.75 10.79
N LYS A 170 -0.58 -4.53 11.90
CA LYS A 170 -1.16 -4.02 13.15
C LYS A 170 -1.77 -2.63 12.96
N GLU A 171 -1.08 -1.78 12.21
CA GLU A 171 -1.52 -0.42 11.89
C GLU A 171 -2.79 -0.45 11.01
N ASP A 172 -2.86 -1.35 10.03
CA ASP A 172 -4.09 -1.54 9.24
C ASP A 172 -5.28 -1.91 10.14
N ALA A 173 -5.09 -2.79 11.13
CA ALA A 173 -6.14 -3.16 12.07
C ALA A 173 -6.64 -1.96 12.89
N GLU A 174 -5.75 -1.05 13.30
CA GLU A 174 -6.10 0.20 13.97
C GLU A 174 -6.87 1.15 13.04
N HIS A 175 -6.44 1.26 11.78
CA HIS A 175 -7.08 2.07 10.76
C HIS A 175 -8.49 1.57 10.43
N ILE A 176 -8.70 0.25 10.33
CA ILE A 176 -10.02 -0.34 10.12
C ILE A 176 -10.93 0.00 11.29
N ARG A 177 -10.49 -0.22 12.54
CA ARG A 177 -11.29 0.12 13.74
C ARG A 177 -11.63 1.60 13.80
N PHE A 178 -10.69 2.47 13.43
CA PHE A 178 -10.92 3.90 13.30
C PHE A 178 -12.00 4.21 12.24
N GLY A 179 -11.88 3.62 11.05
CA GLY A 179 -12.87 3.79 9.97
C GLY A 179 -14.27 3.37 10.38
N VAL A 180 -14.40 2.18 11.01
CA VAL A 180 -15.67 1.67 11.53
C VAL A 180 -16.27 2.65 12.54
N LYS A 181 -15.49 3.08 13.53
CA LYS A 181 -15.89 4.06 14.55
C LYS A 181 -16.40 5.38 13.95
N HIS A 182 -15.80 5.81 12.84
CA HIS A 182 -16.13 7.06 12.17
C HIS A 182 -17.08 6.90 10.97
N GLY A 183 -17.69 5.72 10.82
CA GLY A 183 -18.74 5.47 9.84
C GLY A 183 -18.27 5.63 8.41
N VAL A 184 -17.10 5.10 8.05
CA VAL A 184 -16.75 4.90 6.64
C VAL A 184 -17.67 3.83 6.04
N ASP A 185 -17.88 3.87 4.72
CA ASP A 185 -18.82 3.00 4.03
C ASP A 185 -18.11 1.77 3.43
N PHE A 186 -16.86 1.95 3.01
CA PHE A 186 -16.02 0.92 2.40
C PHE A 186 -14.62 0.87 3.04
N VAL A 187 -14.03 -0.31 3.05
CA VAL A 187 -12.61 -0.55 3.35
C VAL A 187 -11.96 -1.19 2.13
N ALA A 188 -10.99 -0.52 1.52
CA ALA A 188 -10.11 -1.12 0.51
C ALA A 188 -8.92 -1.79 1.17
N ALA A 189 -8.67 -3.06 0.84
CA ALA A 189 -7.57 -3.86 1.35
C ALA A 189 -6.47 -3.96 0.29
N SER A 190 -5.28 -3.43 0.59
CA SER A 190 -4.11 -3.45 -0.30
C SER A 190 -3.39 -4.82 -0.30
N PHE A 191 -2.69 -5.14 -1.39
CA PHE A 191 -1.90 -6.38 -1.53
C PHE A 191 -2.64 -7.68 -1.19
N VAL A 192 -3.93 -7.76 -1.54
CA VAL A 192 -4.72 -8.99 -1.35
C VAL A 192 -4.21 -10.06 -2.30
N ARG A 193 -3.96 -11.25 -1.74
CA ARG A 193 -3.37 -12.40 -2.46
C ARG A 193 -4.23 -13.66 -2.40
N LYS A 194 -5.14 -13.75 -1.43
CA LYS A 194 -5.98 -14.93 -1.14
C LYS A 194 -7.29 -14.49 -0.47
N GLY A 195 -8.32 -15.33 -0.48
CA GLY A 195 -9.59 -15.07 0.19
C GLY A 195 -9.44 -14.88 1.69
N GLU A 196 -8.50 -15.61 2.31
CA GLU A 196 -8.18 -15.48 3.74
C GLU A 196 -7.80 -14.05 4.17
N HIS A 197 -7.25 -13.23 3.25
CA HIS A 197 -6.93 -11.83 3.55
C HIS A 197 -8.18 -10.95 3.65
N VAL A 198 -9.18 -11.21 2.80
CA VAL A 198 -10.47 -10.51 2.82
C VAL A 198 -11.20 -10.86 4.12
N GLU A 199 -11.20 -12.13 4.50
CA GLU A 199 -11.80 -12.59 5.75
C GLU A 199 -11.12 -12.01 6.99
N ALA A 200 -9.79 -11.85 6.98
CA ALA A 200 -9.08 -11.17 8.07
C ALA A 200 -9.53 -9.71 8.25
N VAL A 201 -9.74 -8.98 7.14
CA VAL A 201 -10.30 -7.61 7.18
C VAL A 201 -11.75 -7.63 7.68
N ARG A 202 -12.56 -8.58 7.18
CA ARG A 202 -13.97 -8.75 7.57
C ARG A 202 -14.12 -9.01 9.06
N GLN A 203 -13.28 -9.86 9.63
CA GLN A 203 -13.26 -10.17 11.06
C GLN A 203 -13.04 -8.90 11.89
N ILE A 204 -12.06 -8.06 11.53
CA ILE A 204 -11.78 -6.83 12.28
C ILE A 204 -12.94 -5.84 12.18
N ILE A 205 -13.56 -5.73 11.00
CA ILE A 205 -14.75 -4.89 10.82
C ILE A 205 -15.86 -5.36 11.76
N GLN A 206 -16.13 -6.66 11.83
CA GLN A 206 -17.16 -7.24 12.70
C GLN A 206 -16.84 -7.08 14.18
N GLU A 207 -15.60 -7.33 14.60
CA GLU A 207 -15.12 -7.11 15.97
C GLU A 207 -15.26 -5.65 16.41
N ALA A 208 -15.12 -4.70 15.47
CA ALA A 208 -15.34 -3.28 15.69
C ALA A 208 -16.83 -2.88 15.68
N GLY A 209 -17.75 -3.83 15.45
CA GLY A 209 -19.20 -3.60 15.35
C GLY A 209 -19.66 -3.03 14.01
N GLY A 210 -18.83 -3.15 12.97
CA GLY A 210 -19.07 -2.63 11.63
C GLY A 210 -19.66 -3.66 10.66
N THR A 211 -20.09 -3.15 9.50
CA THR A 211 -20.65 -3.94 8.38
C THR A 211 -20.18 -3.41 7.02
N GLN A 212 -19.05 -2.68 7.02
CA GLN A 212 -18.49 -2.03 5.85
C GLN A 212 -18.24 -3.02 4.71
N HIS A 213 -18.46 -2.57 3.48
CA HIS A 213 -18.11 -3.33 2.29
C HIS A 213 -16.60 -3.35 2.10
N ILE A 214 -16.05 -4.48 1.66
CA ILE A 214 -14.62 -4.67 1.44
C ILE A 214 -14.33 -4.61 -0.06
N VAL A 215 -13.29 -3.87 -0.43
CA VAL A 215 -12.75 -3.82 -1.79
C VAL A 215 -11.36 -4.44 -1.79
N ALA A 216 -11.22 -5.65 -2.32
CA ALA A 216 -9.92 -6.29 -2.47
C ALA A 216 -9.12 -5.63 -3.61
N LYS A 217 -7.92 -5.13 -3.33
CA LYS A 217 -7.02 -4.57 -4.34
C LYS A 217 -6.06 -5.66 -4.82
N ILE A 218 -6.20 -6.07 -6.08
CA ILE A 218 -5.38 -7.07 -6.73
C ILE A 218 -4.15 -6.39 -7.34
N GLU A 219 -3.01 -6.51 -6.66
CA GLU A 219 -1.77 -5.78 -7.00
C GLU A 219 -0.58 -6.74 -7.22
N SER A 220 -0.84 -8.04 -7.28
CA SER A 220 0.18 -9.07 -7.42
C SER A 220 -0.29 -10.22 -8.31
N ASN A 221 0.66 -10.96 -8.89
CA ASN A 221 0.37 -12.16 -9.65
C ASN A 221 -0.36 -13.23 -8.82
N ALA A 222 -0.01 -13.36 -7.53
CA ALA A 222 -0.71 -14.29 -6.63
C ALA A 222 -2.20 -13.90 -6.46
N GLY A 223 -2.48 -12.61 -6.23
CA GLY A 223 -3.86 -12.12 -6.17
C GLY A 223 -4.64 -12.35 -7.47
N LEU A 224 -3.99 -12.19 -8.63
CA LEU A 224 -4.61 -12.47 -9.93
C LEU A 224 -4.92 -13.95 -10.12
N ARG A 225 -3.99 -14.85 -9.74
CA ARG A 225 -4.21 -16.31 -9.84
C ARG A 225 -5.35 -16.79 -8.94
N ASN A 226 -5.54 -16.15 -7.79
CA ASN A 226 -6.55 -16.51 -6.81
C ASN A 226 -7.82 -15.64 -6.88
N ILE A 227 -8.05 -14.94 -7.99
CA ILE A 227 -9.10 -13.92 -8.09
C ILE A 227 -10.51 -14.49 -7.83
N ASP A 228 -10.78 -15.71 -8.29
CA ASP A 228 -12.09 -16.35 -8.10
C ASP A 228 -12.38 -16.63 -6.62
N GLU A 229 -11.38 -17.09 -5.86
CA GLU A 229 -11.47 -17.30 -4.41
C GLU A 229 -11.68 -15.96 -3.69
N ILE A 230 -10.92 -14.92 -4.07
CA ILE A 230 -11.01 -13.58 -3.47
C ILE A 230 -12.37 -12.94 -3.70
N VAL A 231 -12.98 -13.16 -4.88
CA VAL A 231 -14.30 -12.62 -5.23
C VAL A 231 -15.43 -13.41 -4.54
N ALA A 232 -15.22 -14.69 -4.24
CA ALA A 232 -16.23 -15.54 -3.62
C ALA A 232 -16.51 -15.20 -2.14
N VAL A 233 -15.64 -14.44 -1.49
CA VAL A 233 -15.68 -14.12 -0.05
C VAL A 233 -16.11 -12.69 0.25
#